data_AF-A0A7W1VSS6-F1
#
_entry.id   AF-A0A7W1VSS6-F1
#
_cell.length_a   1.000
_cell.length_b   1.000
_cell.length_c   1.000
_cell.angle_alpha   90.00
_cell.angle_beta   90.00
_cell.angle_gamma   90.00
#
_symmetry.space_group_name_H-M   'P 1'
#
loop_
_entity.id
_entity.type
_entity.pdbx_description
1 polymer ?
#
loop_
_entity_poly.entity_id
_entity_poly.type
_entity_poly.pdbx_seq_one_letter_code
_entity_poly.pdbx_strand_id
1 'polypeptide(L)'
;MKTPAERILAINRSLRCFAMGWCSLLPPLGIFIFPFALVTFQRARIDTSGEWNPASRYLNWGMILAAIGGCISAVVTALIVWRVCLTL
;
A
#
# COMPACT_ATOMS: atom_id res chain seq x y z
N MET A 1 20.85 -12.74 -14.10
CA MET A 1 20.68 -11.33 -14.54
C MET A 1 19.23 -11.19 -14.96
N LYS A 2 18.45 -10.28 -14.40
CA LYS A 2 17.02 -10.19 -14.76
C LYS A 2 16.81 -9.70 -16.18
N THR A 3 15.84 -10.32 -16.84
CA THR A 3 15.37 -9.95 -18.17
C THR A 3 14.75 -8.54 -18.17
N PRO A 4 14.67 -7.87 -19.32
CA PRO A 4 13.96 -6.59 -19.44
C PRO A 4 12.50 -6.67 -18.96
N ALA A 5 11.83 -7.79 -19.21
CA ALA A 5 10.45 -8.00 -18.80
C ALA A 5 10.27 -8.03 -17.27
N GLU A 6 11.17 -8.71 -16.56
CA GLU A 6 11.14 -8.76 -15.09
C GLU A 6 11.38 -7.38 -14.45
N ARG A 7 12.25 -6.55 -15.05
CA ARG A 7 12.49 -5.17 -14.61
C ARG A 7 11.25 -4.30 -14.77
N ILE A 8 10.56 -4.40 -15.91
CA ILE A 8 9.29 -3.69 -16.16
C ILE A 8 8.22 -4.14 -15.17
N LEU A 9 8.14 -5.44 -14.88
CA LEU A 9 7.20 -5.97 -13.90
C LEU A 9 7.45 -5.42 -12.49
N ALA A 10 8.71 -5.31 -12.07
CA ALA A 10 9.08 -4.72 -10.79
C ALA A 10 8.71 -3.23 -10.69
N ILE A 11 8.92 -2.47 -11.77
CA ILE A 11 8.51 -1.06 -11.87
C ILE A 11 6.98 -0.95 -11.77
N ASN A 12 6.25 -1.76 -12.53
CA ASN A 12 4.78 -1.77 -12.50
C ASN A 12 4.23 -2.13 -11.11
N ARG A 13 4.81 -3.11 -10.42
CA ARG A 13 4.42 -3.43 -9.03
C ARG A 13 4.70 -2.27 -8.09
N SER A 14 5.82 -1.56 -8.26
CA SER A 14 6.16 -0.39 -7.46
C SER A 14 5.15 0.76 -7.65
N LEU A 15 4.76 1.05 -8.89
CA LEU A 15 3.74 2.05 -9.21
C LEU A 15 2.34 1.65 -8.74
N ARG A 16 1.99 0.35 -8.83
CA ARG A 16 0.73 -0.17 -8.28
C ARG A 16 0.67 -0.01 -6.76
N CYS A 17 1.76 -0.28 -6.06
CA CYS A 17 1.86 -0.03 -4.62
C CYS A 17 1.65 1.45 -4.29
N PHE A 18 2.24 2.35 -5.09
CA PHE A 18 2.02 3.79 -4.95
C PHE A 18 0.56 4.21 -5.16
N ALA A 19 -0.09 3.72 -6.23
CA ALA A 19 -1.50 3.99 -6.50
C ALA A 19 -2.41 3.46 -5.38
N MET A 20 -2.15 2.24 -4.88
CA MET A 20 -2.87 1.69 -3.74
C MET A 20 -2.68 2.53 -2.47
N GLY A 21 -1.47 3.03 -2.22
CA GLY A 21 -1.19 3.93 -1.09
C GLY A 21 -2.03 5.21 -1.14
N TRP A 22 -2.22 5.81 -2.32
CA TRP A 22 -3.16 6.92 -2.48
C TRP A 22 -4.60 6.52 -2.22
N CYS A 23 -5.06 5.40 -2.80
CA CYS A 23 -6.43 4.94 -2.63
C CYS A 23 -6.77 4.61 -1.17
N SER A 24 -5.81 4.11 -0.38
CA SER A 24 -6.03 3.82 1.04
C SER A 24 -6.25 5.04 1.91
N LEU A 25 -5.93 6.26 1.45
CA LEU A 25 -6.21 7.48 2.20
C LEU A 25 -7.70 7.78 2.32
N LEU A 26 -8.56 7.11 1.55
CA LEU A 26 -10.01 7.23 1.62
C LEU A 26 -10.57 6.26 2.68
N PRO A 27 -11.09 6.75 3.82
CA PRO A 27 -11.75 5.89 4.79
C PRO A 27 -13.13 5.44 4.27
N PRO A 28 -13.61 4.24 4.63
CA PRO A 28 -12.90 3.19 5.38
C PRO A 28 -12.05 2.27 4.49
N LEU A 29 -11.89 2.58 3.19
CA LEU A 29 -11.24 1.71 2.21
C LEU A 29 -9.80 1.33 2.60
N GLY A 30 -9.10 2.21 3.32
CA GLY A 30 -7.74 1.96 3.80
C GLY A 30 -7.60 0.68 4.64
N ILE A 31 -8.64 0.23 5.34
CA ILE A 31 -8.61 -1.05 6.09
C ILE A 31 -8.34 -2.23 5.16
N PHE A 32 -8.99 -2.24 3.99
CA PHE A 32 -8.84 -3.32 3.02
C PHE A 32 -7.66 -3.09 2.08
N ILE A 33 -7.39 -1.85 1.67
CA ILE A 33 -6.34 -1.55 0.69
C ILE A 33 -4.94 -1.68 1.30
N PHE A 34 -4.75 -1.32 2.58
CA PHE A 34 -3.47 -1.42 3.26
C PHE A 34 -2.81 -2.82 3.16
N PRO A 35 -3.49 -3.94 3.50
CA PRO A 35 -2.87 -5.26 3.40
C PRO A 35 -2.53 -5.65 1.94
N PHE A 36 -3.33 -5.24 0.94
CA PHE A 36 -2.99 -5.46 -0.47
C PHE A 36 -1.75 -4.65 -0.89
N ALA A 37 -1.64 -3.42 -0.44
CA ALA A 37 -0.47 -2.58 -0.68
C ALA A 37 0.79 -3.19 -0.03
N LEU A 38 0.67 -3.75 1.18
CA LEU A 38 1.76 -4.43 1.88
C LEU A 38 2.24 -5.69 1.15
N VAL A 39 1.33 -6.54 0.68
CA VAL A 39 1.68 -7.72 -0.13
C VAL A 39 2.37 -7.30 -1.43
N THR A 40 1.87 -6.26 -2.09
CA THR A 40 2.48 -5.72 -3.32
C THR A 40 3.87 -5.15 -3.03
N PHE A 41 4.03 -4.48 -1.88
CA PHE A 41 5.32 -3.95 -1.44
C PHE A 41 6.36 -5.06 -1.24
N GLN A 42 5.98 -6.12 -0.52
CA GLN A 42 6.83 -7.28 -0.28
C GLN A 42 7.21 -7.98 -1.58
N ARG A 43 6.25 -8.19 -2.50
CA ARG A 43 6.51 -8.80 -3.80
C ARG A 43 7.50 -7.98 -4.63
N ALA A 44 7.29 -6.67 -4.74
CA ALA A 44 8.21 -5.79 -5.46
C ALA A 44 9.62 -5.82 -4.85
N ARG A 45 9.72 -5.86 -3.52
CA ARG A 45 10.99 -5.98 -2.80
C ARG A 45 11.73 -7.30 -3.06
N ILE A 46 10.99 -8.42 -3.15
CA ILE A 46 11.57 -9.73 -3.48
C ILE A 46 12.05 -9.71 -4.94
N ASP A 47 11.22 -9.22 -5.86
CA ASP A 47 11.58 -9.10 -7.28
C ASP A 47 12.78 -8.18 -7.51
N THR A 48 13.11 -7.27 -6.60
CA THR A 48 14.25 -6.36 -6.75
C THR A 48 15.39 -6.70 -5.78
N SER A 49 15.31 -7.83 -5.09
CA SER A 49 16.43 -8.27 -4.24
C SER A 49 17.68 -8.47 -5.11
N GLY A 50 18.79 -7.84 -4.71
CA GLY A 50 20.07 -7.89 -5.41
C GLY A 50 20.20 -7.00 -6.66
N GLU A 51 19.19 -6.21 -7.04
CA GLU A 51 19.26 -5.31 -8.19
C GLU A 51 18.65 -3.93 -7.89
N TRP A 52 19.13 -2.89 -8.58
CA TRP A 52 18.60 -1.54 -8.42
C TRP A 52 17.19 -1.40 -9.00
N ASN A 53 16.23 -0.93 -8.19
CA ASN A 53 14.87 -0.59 -8.61
C ASN A 53 14.73 0.94 -8.80
N PRO A 54 14.58 1.44 -10.04
CA PRO A 54 14.42 2.88 -10.29
C PRO A 54 13.13 3.44 -9.69
N ALA A 55 12.10 2.60 -9.49
CA ALA A 55 10.83 2.97 -8.90
C ALA A 55 10.77 2.73 -7.37
N SER A 56 11.90 2.45 -6.72
CA SER A 56 11.99 2.21 -5.26
C SER A 56 11.43 3.36 -4.42
N ARG A 57 11.56 4.61 -4.87
CA ARG A 57 10.95 5.77 -4.21
C ARG A 57 9.42 5.69 -4.22
N TYR A 58 8.81 5.36 -5.35
CA TYR A 58 7.35 5.18 -5.46
C TYR A 58 6.87 4.01 -4.60
N LEU A 59 7.63 2.91 -4.59
CA LEU A 59 7.35 1.75 -3.74
C LEU A 59 7.32 2.12 -2.25
N ASN A 60 8.34 2.83 -1.77
CA ASN A 60 8.43 3.24 -0.36
C ASN A 60 7.34 4.26 0.00
N TRP A 61 7.13 5.29 -0.81
CA TRP A 61 6.05 6.25 -0.59
C TRP A 61 4.67 5.59 -0.64
N GLY A 62 4.46 4.63 -1.55
CA GLY A 62 3.23 3.86 -1.62
C GLY A 62 2.93 3.11 -0.32
N MET A 63 3.95 2.48 0.27
CA MET A 63 3.82 1.81 1.55
C MET A 63 3.57 2.78 2.71
N ILE A 64 4.26 3.94 2.73
CA ILE A 64 4.05 4.97 3.75
C ILE A 64 2.61 5.52 3.67
N LEU A 65 2.14 5.89 2.49
CA LEU A 65 0.77 6.36 2.26
C LEU A 65 -0.25 5.27 2.61
N ALA A 66 0.04 4.01 2.27
CA ALA A 66 -0.78 2.88 2.65
C ALA A 66 -0.93 2.74 4.16
N ALA A 67 0.18 2.84 4.90
CA ALA A 67 0.17 2.76 6.35
C ALA A 67 -0.63 3.92 6.97
N ILE A 68 -0.42 5.14 6.50
CA ILE A 68 -1.18 6.32 6.94
C ILE A 68 -2.68 6.14 6.68
N GLY A 69 -3.05 5.74 5.46
CA GLY A 69 -4.44 5.52 5.07
C GLY A 69 -5.11 4.40 5.86
N GLY A 70 -4.38 3.32 6.14
CA GLY A 70 -4.82 2.23 7.02
C GLY A 70 -5.08 2.72 8.46
N CYS A 71 -4.16 3.50 9.03
CA CYS A 71 -4.32 4.09 10.36
C CYS A 71 -5.51 5.05 10.44
N ILE A 72 -5.65 5.96 9.47
CA ILE A 72 -6.79 6.89 9.40
C ILE A 72 -8.10 6.10 9.31
N SER A 73 -8.15 5.10 8.42
CA SER A 73 -9.35 4.27 8.25
C SER A 73 -9.70 3.50 9.51
N ALA A 74 -8.71 2.92 10.21
CA ALA A 74 -8.92 2.24 11.49
C ALA A 74 -9.50 3.18 12.56
N VAL A 75 -8.95 4.39 12.70
CA VAL A 75 -9.44 5.40 13.66
C VAL A 75 -10.88 5.82 13.31
N VAL A 76 -11.15 6.15 12.05
CA VAL A 76 -12.49 6.55 11.59
C VAL A 76 -13.51 5.42 11.84
N THR A 77 -13.18 4.19 11.48
CA THR A 77 -14.06 3.04 11.72
C THR A 77 -14.29 2.80 13.21
N ALA A 78 -13.25 2.90 14.05
CA ALA A 78 -13.40 2.78 15.50
C ALA A 78 -14.32 3.86 16.08
N LEU A 79 -14.20 5.12 15.62
CA LEU A 79 -15.08 6.22 16.03
C LEU A 79 -16.53 6.00 15.61
N ILE A 80 -16.77 5.51 14.39
CA ILE A 80 -18.11 5.16 13.90
C ILE A 80 -18.72 4.06 14.78
N VAL A 81 -17.99 2.96 15.01
CA VAL A 81 -18.45 1.85 15.86
C VAL A 81 -18.75 2.34 17.28
N TRP A 82 -17.84 3.11 17.88
CA TRP A 82 -18.02 3.70 19.20
C TRP A 82 -19.31 4.53 19.29
N ARG A 83 -19.55 5.40 18.29
CA ARG A 83 -20.76 6.24 18.24
C ARG A 83 -22.02 5.42 18.09
N VAL A 84 -22.01 4.39 17.23
CA VAL A 84 -23.16 3.50 17.04
C VAL A 84 -23.47 2.74 18.34
N CYS A 85 -22.46 2.16 19.00
CA CYS A 85 -22.63 1.43 20.25
C CYS A 85 -23.12 2.29 21.42
N LEU A 86 -22.80 3.58 21.46
CA LEU A 86 -23.28 4.51 22.50
C LEU A 86 -24.74 4.94 22.30
N THR A 87 -25.26 4.81 21.07
CA THR A 87 -26.61 5.26 20.71
C THR A 87 -27.65 4.13 20.77
N LEU A 88 -27.18 2.89 20.87
CA LEU A 88 -27.98 1.66 21.07
C LEU A 88 -28.11 1.35 22.58
#